data_AF-T1CX71-F1
#
_entry.id   AF-T1CX71-F1
#
_cell.length_a   1.000
_cell.length_b   1.000
_cell.length_c   1.000
_cell.angle_alpha   90.00
_cell.angle_beta   90.00
_cell.angle_gamma   90.00
#
_symmetry.space_group_name_H-M   'P 1'
#
loop_
_entity.id
_entity.type
_entity.pdbx_description
1 polymer ?
#
loop_
_entity_poly.entity_id
_entity_poly.type
_entity_poly.pdbx_seq_one_letter_code
_entity_poly.pdbx_strand_id
1 'polypeptide(L)'
;PLSQPFKNSLTARSTPLSQAFQEQLDSKINPSIAAFQEQLDSKINPSIAAFQEQLDSKQQAHKYPFEWKVDGGSYLDRAEKRIGRPVLSLSNRVKKELLYSYWSETYGDDYENKRLRQYETYLPYIPTSIGYPFADIGCGAGEFVSFLKKNKINAIGVDREIGEVKRGLKKGIDVIQSDGLSFLRKSNKPLSGVSLIEVIEHQPQQDIFEIVQLAYDRIVSGGIILSETINARHPYFNQGLL
;
A
#
# COMPACT_ATOMS: atom_id res chain seq x y z
N PRO A 1 22.20 8.28 5.81
CA PRO A 1 23.41 7.42 5.77
C PRO A 1 23.85 7.14 4.32
N LEU A 2 24.45 8.15 3.67
CA LEU A 2 25.06 8.08 2.34
C LEU A 2 26.59 8.13 2.46
N SER A 3 27.14 7.28 3.34
CA SER A 3 28.56 7.29 3.70
C SER A 3 29.22 5.94 3.38
N GLN A 4 28.95 5.39 2.20
CA GLN A 4 29.73 4.26 1.69
C GLN A 4 30.41 4.66 0.38
N PRO A 5 31.75 4.65 0.31
CA PRO A 5 32.44 4.82 -0.96
C PRO A 5 32.09 3.65 -1.88
N PHE A 6 31.90 3.93 -3.17
CA PHE A 6 31.75 2.93 -4.21
C PHE A 6 32.98 2.01 -4.22
N LYS A 7 32.87 0.83 -3.60
CA LYS A 7 33.90 -0.21 -3.69
C LYS A 7 33.68 -1.00 -4.97
N ASN A 8 34.38 -0.63 -6.04
CA ASN A 8 34.54 -1.49 -7.21
C ASN A 8 35.40 -2.69 -6.82
N SER A 9 34.79 -3.86 -6.60
CA SER A 9 35.52 -5.11 -6.39
C SER A 9 35.88 -5.72 -7.76
N LEU A 10 37.00 -5.30 -8.35
CA LEU A 10 37.69 -6.09 -9.35
C LEU A 10 38.78 -6.90 -8.63
N THR A 11 38.40 -8.05 -8.08
CA THR A 11 39.35 -9.05 -7.59
C THR A 11 39.95 -9.81 -8.78
N ALA A 12 40.83 -9.14 -9.53
CA ALA A 12 41.78 -9.80 -10.41
C ALA A 12 43.12 -9.87 -9.69
N ARG A 13 43.80 -11.04 -9.73
CA ARG A 13 45.16 -11.21 -9.17
C ARG A 13 46.07 -10.12 -9.74
N SER A 14 46.35 -9.09 -8.95
CA SER A 14 47.13 -7.93 -9.37
C SER A 14 48.62 -8.26 -9.31
N THR A 15 49.32 -8.09 -10.42
CA THR A 15 50.78 -7.99 -10.41
C THR A 15 51.18 -6.66 -9.75
N PRO A 16 52.40 -6.51 -9.19
CA PRO A 16 52.85 -5.27 -8.56
C PRO A 16 52.67 -4.02 -9.43
N LEU A 17 52.80 -4.18 -10.75
CA LEU A 17 52.60 -3.12 -11.75
C LEU A 17 51.14 -2.65 -11.83
N SER A 18 50.17 -3.58 -11.72
CA SER A 18 48.73 -3.25 -11.72
C SER A 18 48.26 -2.63 -10.41
N GLN A 19 48.88 -2.97 -9.28
CA GLN A 19 48.63 -2.34 -7.99
C GLN A 19 49.15 -0.90 -7.97
N ALA A 20 50.38 -0.69 -8.43
CA ALA A 20 50.96 0.64 -8.53
C ALA A 20 50.16 1.55 -9.49
N PHE A 21 49.67 1.00 -10.61
CA PHE A 21 48.81 1.74 -11.52
C PHE A 21 47.46 2.10 -10.87
N GLN A 22 46.84 1.19 -10.13
CA GLN A 22 45.59 1.45 -9.41
C GLN A 22 45.76 2.52 -8.33
N GLU A 23 46.83 2.46 -7.54
CA GLU A 23 47.16 3.49 -6.54
C GLU A 23 47.38 4.86 -7.19
N GLN A 24 48.04 4.89 -8.35
CA GLN A 24 48.26 6.14 -9.10
C GLN A 24 46.96 6.69 -9.71
N LEU A 25 46.03 5.82 -10.11
CA LEU A 25 44.72 6.20 -10.60
C LEU A 25 43.85 6.76 -9.45
N ASP A 26 43.79 6.04 -8.33
CA ASP A 26 43.02 6.40 -7.15
C ASP A 26 43.51 7.71 -6.54
N SER A 27 44.83 7.93 -6.48
CA SER A 27 45.42 9.19 -5.98
C SER A 27 45.10 10.42 -6.84
N LYS A 28 44.77 10.23 -8.13
CA LYS A 28 44.34 11.32 -9.02
C LYS A 28 42.83 11.52 -9.04
N ILE A 29 42.06 10.43 -9.01
CA ILE A 29 40.60 10.48 -9.18
C ILE A 29 39.88 10.80 -7.86
N ASN A 30 40.30 10.18 -6.75
CA ASN A 30 39.60 10.33 -5.47
C ASN A 30 39.54 11.77 -4.95
N PRO A 31 40.59 12.61 -5.07
CA PRO A 31 40.51 14.01 -4.68
C PRO A 31 39.47 14.79 -5.50
N SER A 32 39.34 14.47 -6.79
CA SER A 32 38.36 15.13 -7.68
C SER A 32 36.93 14.73 -7.32
N ILE A 33 36.70 13.45 -6.97
CA ILE A 33 35.39 12.98 -6.47
C ILE A 33 35.05 13.64 -5.14
N ALA A 34 36.00 13.72 -4.21
CA ALA A 34 35.81 14.35 -2.91
C ALA A 34 35.49 15.86 -3.06
N ALA A 35 36.25 16.57 -3.90
CA ALA A 35 36.01 17.99 -4.18
C ALA A 35 34.64 18.23 -4.84
N PHE A 36 34.20 17.33 -5.73
CA PHE A 36 32.88 17.41 -6.34
C PHE A 36 31.77 17.15 -5.33
N GLN A 37 31.92 16.16 -4.45
CA GLN A 37 30.97 15.90 -3.36
C GLN A 37 30.86 17.09 -2.41
N GLU A 38 31.99 17.69 -2.01
CA GLU A 38 32.01 18.87 -1.15
C GLU A 38 31.31 20.07 -1.82
N GLN A 39 31.54 20.29 -3.12
CA GLN A 39 30.82 21.31 -3.88
C GLN A 39 29.31 21.02 -3.94
N LEU A 40 28.91 19.77 -4.13
CA LEU A 40 27.50 19.36 -4.15
C LEU A 40 26.83 19.61 -2.80
N ASP A 41 27.46 19.15 -1.73
CA ASP A 41 26.98 19.32 -0.36
C ASP A 41 26.86 20.79 0.01
N SER A 42 27.84 21.62 -0.37
CA SER A 42 27.81 23.06 -0.14
C SER A 42 26.65 23.79 -0.83
N LYS A 43 26.14 23.25 -1.95
CA LYS A 43 25.00 23.83 -2.69
C LYS A 43 23.66 23.27 -2.23
N ILE A 44 23.58 21.97 -1.94
CA ILE A 44 22.32 21.29 -1.63
C ILE A 44 21.94 21.45 -0.17
N ASN A 45 22.89 21.29 0.77
CA ASN A 45 22.57 21.28 2.21
C ASN A 45 21.92 22.59 2.69
N PRO A 46 22.35 23.80 2.25
CA PRO A 46 21.66 25.03 2.63
C PRO A 46 20.21 25.09 2.11
N SER A 47 19.96 24.54 0.91
CA SER A 47 18.61 24.50 0.33
C SER A 47 17.70 23.54 1.10
N ILE A 48 18.24 22.39 1.51
CA ILE A 48 17.53 21.44 2.39
C ILE A 48 17.20 22.10 3.73
N ALA A 49 18.18 22.74 4.38
CA ALA A 49 17.99 23.41 5.65
C ALA A 49 16.94 24.53 5.57
N ALA A 50 17.00 25.37 4.54
CA ALA A 50 16.03 26.44 4.32
C ALA A 50 14.61 25.89 4.07
N PHE A 51 14.48 24.78 3.35
CA PHE A 51 13.21 24.11 3.14
C PHE A 51 12.66 23.52 4.44
N GLN A 52 13.51 22.92 5.27
CA GLN A 52 13.15 22.43 6.61
C GLN A 52 12.63 23.55 7.49
N GLU A 53 13.33 24.69 7.53
CA GLU A 53 12.91 25.86 8.32
C GLU A 53 11.56 26.42 7.84
N GLN A 54 11.33 26.46 6.52
CA GLN A 54 10.03 26.83 5.97
C GLN A 54 8.93 25.83 6.36
N LEU A 55 9.21 24.53 6.33
CA LEU A 55 8.29 23.49 6.78
C LEU A 55 7.94 23.67 8.26
N ASP A 56 8.94 23.84 9.12
CA ASP A 56 8.77 24.00 10.56
C ASP A 56 7.97 25.26 10.91
N SER A 57 8.24 26.38 10.21
CA SER A 57 7.50 27.63 10.41
C SER A 57 6.01 27.54 10.01
N LYS A 58 5.69 26.71 9.01
CA LYS A 58 4.30 26.44 8.60
C LYS A 58 3.64 25.36 9.45
N GLN A 59 4.44 24.47 10.05
CA GLN A 59 4.00 23.44 10.99
C GLN A 59 3.91 23.94 12.44
N GLN A 60 4.16 25.23 12.70
CA GLN A 60 3.87 25.85 13.99
C GLN A 60 2.37 25.84 14.23
N ALA A 61 1.88 24.67 14.65
CA ALA A 61 0.50 24.35 14.85
C ALA A 61 -0.03 25.15 16.03
N HIS A 62 -1.23 25.70 15.86
CA HIS A 62 -2.01 26.21 16.97
C HIS A 62 -2.18 25.07 17.98
N LYS A 63 -1.59 25.21 19.17
CA LYS A 63 -1.59 24.14 20.18
C LYS A 63 -2.98 24.10 20.83
N TYR A 64 -3.85 23.22 20.35
CA TYR A 64 -5.19 23.11 20.89
C TYR A 64 -5.14 22.45 22.28
N PRO A 65 -6.04 22.83 23.21
CA PRO A 65 -6.07 22.26 24.57
C PRO A 65 -6.38 20.76 24.62
N PHE A 66 -6.74 20.16 23.48
CA PHE A 66 -7.01 18.73 23.28
C PHE A 66 -6.01 18.07 22.31
N GLU A 67 -4.88 18.71 22.01
CA GLU A 67 -3.86 18.14 21.14
C GLU A 67 -3.06 17.05 21.86
N TRP A 68 -3.31 15.80 21.49
CA TRP A 68 -2.48 14.66 21.88
C TRP A 68 -1.51 14.34 20.76
N LYS A 69 -0.22 14.62 20.96
CA LYS A 69 0.85 14.15 20.07
C LYS A 69 1.34 12.80 20.58
N VAL A 70 1.02 11.75 19.85
CA VAL A 70 1.61 10.42 20.04
C VAL A 70 2.65 10.25 18.94
N ASP A 71 3.86 9.80 19.29
CA ASP A 71 4.84 9.40 18.27
C ASP A 71 4.26 8.20 17.51
N GLY A 72 3.83 8.48 16.28
CA GLY A 72 3.20 7.47 15.43
C GLY A 72 4.22 6.49 14.83
N GLY A 73 5.54 6.70 14.98
CA GLY A 73 6.57 5.97 14.26
C GLY A 73 6.53 6.18 12.74
N SER A 74 7.56 5.71 12.02
CA SER A 74 7.63 5.84 10.56
C SER A 74 6.52 5.01 9.86
N TYR A 75 5.64 5.68 9.12
CA TYR A 75 4.65 5.05 8.23
C TYR A 75 5.30 4.08 7.24
N LEU A 76 6.47 4.46 6.73
CA LEU A 76 7.22 3.67 5.77
C LEU A 76 7.76 2.39 6.42
N ASP A 77 8.31 2.47 7.62
CA ASP A 77 8.90 1.32 8.32
C ASP A 77 7.83 0.27 8.63
N ARG A 78 6.61 0.71 8.97
CA ARG A 78 5.46 -0.20 9.13
C ARG A 78 5.12 -0.93 7.85
N ALA A 79 4.99 -0.18 6.75
CA ALA A 79 4.68 -0.76 5.45
C ALA A 79 5.80 -1.72 4.98
N GLU A 80 7.08 -1.34 5.13
CA GLU A 80 8.23 -2.18 4.82
C GLU A 80 8.25 -3.47 5.64
N LYS A 81 7.93 -3.39 6.94
CA LYS A 81 7.83 -4.56 7.84
C LYS A 81 6.72 -5.52 7.41
N ARG A 82 5.55 -5.00 7.03
CA ARG A 82 4.39 -5.81 6.62
C ARG A 82 4.55 -6.41 5.22
N ILE A 83 5.14 -5.67 4.30
CA ILE A 83 5.41 -6.11 2.91
C ILE A 83 6.64 -7.01 2.84
N GLY A 84 7.60 -6.84 3.75
CA GLY A 84 8.85 -7.59 3.77
C GLY A 84 9.84 -7.15 2.69
N ARG A 85 9.74 -5.90 2.21
CA ARG A 85 10.63 -5.33 1.20
C ARG A 85 10.98 -3.89 1.59
N PRO A 86 12.27 -3.50 1.66
CA PRO A 86 12.63 -2.10 1.86
C PRO A 86 12.46 -1.28 0.58
N VAL A 87 11.78 -0.12 0.63
CA VAL A 87 11.47 0.73 -0.54
C VAL A 87 12.74 1.23 -1.22
N LEU A 88 13.77 1.56 -0.46
CA LEU A 88 15.04 2.05 -0.99
C LEU A 88 15.76 1.02 -1.88
N SER A 89 15.48 -0.27 -1.70
CA SER A 89 16.05 -1.35 -2.52
C SER A 89 15.33 -1.57 -3.86
N LEU A 90 14.19 -0.91 -4.08
CA LEU A 90 13.33 -1.15 -5.23
C LEU A 90 13.66 -0.22 -6.40
N SER A 91 13.54 -0.73 -7.63
CA SER A 91 13.59 0.10 -8.83
C SER A 91 12.38 1.03 -8.92
N ASN A 92 12.48 2.16 -9.61
CA ASN A 92 11.37 3.12 -9.76
C ASN A 92 10.11 2.47 -10.36
N ARG A 93 10.29 1.51 -11.27
CA ARG A 93 9.17 0.72 -11.82
C ARG A 93 8.44 -0.06 -10.72
N VAL A 94 9.19 -0.80 -9.90
CA VAL A 94 8.61 -1.63 -8.83
C VAL A 94 8.01 -0.77 -7.71
N LYS A 95 8.59 0.40 -7.43
CA LYS A 95 8.00 1.38 -6.51
C LYS A 95 6.61 1.83 -6.99
N LYS A 96 6.44 2.10 -8.28
CA LYS A 96 5.15 2.49 -8.85
C LYS A 96 4.13 1.34 -8.77
N GLU A 97 4.57 0.12 -9.03
CA GLU A 97 3.72 -1.09 -8.94
C GLU A 97 3.29 -1.39 -7.50
N LEU A 98 4.14 -1.11 -6.50
CA LEU A 98 3.84 -1.39 -5.09
C LEU A 98 3.32 -0.19 -4.31
N LEU A 99 3.20 0.99 -4.91
CA LEU A 99 2.81 2.23 -4.21
C LEU A 99 1.52 2.03 -3.40
N TYR A 100 0.52 1.42 -4.02
CA TYR A 100 -0.76 1.12 -3.38
C TYR A 100 -0.60 0.15 -2.21
N SER A 101 0.15 -0.94 -2.39
CA SER A 101 0.44 -1.88 -1.31
C SER A 101 1.19 -1.23 -0.15
N TYR A 102 2.16 -0.34 -0.40
CA TYR A 102 2.84 0.37 0.69
C TYR A 102 1.90 1.30 1.42
N TRP A 103 1.09 2.06 0.68
CA TRP A 103 0.10 2.96 1.26
C TRP A 103 -0.88 2.22 2.18
N SER A 104 -1.45 1.11 1.70
CA SER A 104 -2.42 0.30 2.45
C SER A 104 -1.84 -0.36 3.71
N GLU A 105 -0.51 -0.39 3.85
CA GLU A 105 0.18 -1.00 4.98
C GLU A 105 0.81 0.02 5.94
N THR A 106 0.53 1.31 5.76
CA THR A 106 1.08 2.39 6.61
C THR A 106 0.36 2.56 7.95
N TYR A 107 -0.82 1.96 8.13
CA TYR A 107 -1.67 2.17 9.30
C TYR A 107 -1.00 1.77 10.63
N GLY A 108 -1.41 2.40 11.73
CA GLY A 108 -0.84 2.18 13.08
C GLY A 108 -1.10 0.79 13.67
N ASP A 109 -0.56 0.53 14.86
CA ASP A 109 -0.51 -0.82 15.46
C ASP A 109 -1.89 -1.43 15.81
N ASP A 110 -2.91 -0.63 16.15
CA ASP A 110 -4.28 -1.12 16.44
C ASP A 110 -5.19 -1.20 15.20
N TYR A 111 -4.67 -0.89 14.01
CA TYR A 111 -5.47 -0.85 12.78
C TYR A 111 -6.20 -2.17 12.51
N GLU A 112 -5.49 -3.28 12.67
CA GLU A 112 -6.02 -4.63 12.49
C GLU A 112 -7.24 -4.89 13.35
N ASN A 113 -7.19 -4.52 14.64
CA ASN A 113 -8.32 -4.71 15.55
C ASN A 113 -9.47 -3.75 15.24
N LYS A 114 -9.18 -2.50 14.85
CA LYS A 114 -10.21 -1.54 14.42
C LYS A 114 -10.98 -2.05 13.22
N ARG A 115 -10.27 -2.56 12.21
CA ARG A 115 -10.85 -3.14 11.00
C ARG A 115 -11.66 -4.41 11.32
N LEU A 116 -11.18 -5.27 12.22
CA LEU A 116 -11.97 -6.42 12.67
C LEU A 116 -13.27 -6.00 13.36
N ARG A 117 -13.23 -5.03 14.27
CA ARG A 117 -14.44 -4.47 14.92
C ARG A 117 -15.40 -3.87 13.90
N GLN A 118 -14.88 -3.22 12.87
CA GLN A 118 -15.68 -2.71 11.76
C GLN A 118 -16.36 -3.85 11.01
N TYR A 119 -15.63 -4.89 10.62
CA TYR A 119 -16.20 -6.06 9.93
C TYR A 119 -17.24 -6.80 10.76
N GLU A 120 -17.10 -6.85 12.09
CA GLU A 120 -18.10 -7.40 13.00
C GLU A 120 -19.45 -6.69 12.89
N THR A 121 -19.49 -5.40 12.56
CA THR A 121 -20.74 -4.66 12.36
C THR A 121 -21.52 -5.13 11.14
N TYR A 122 -20.84 -5.77 10.17
CA TYR A 122 -21.44 -6.26 8.93
C TYR A 122 -22.02 -7.67 9.08
N LEU A 123 -21.44 -8.50 9.94
CA LEU A 123 -21.81 -9.90 10.11
C LEU A 123 -23.32 -10.15 10.29
N PRO A 124 -24.08 -9.36 11.08
CA PRO A 124 -25.51 -9.60 11.26
C PRO A 124 -26.34 -9.53 9.96
N TYR A 125 -25.81 -8.87 8.93
CA TYR A 125 -26.50 -8.68 7.65
C TYR A 125 -26.06 -9.68 6.58
N ILE A 126 -24.97 -10.41 6.80
CA ILE A 126 -24.41 -11.33 5.80
C ILE A 126 -25.07 -12.71 5.95
N PRO A 127 -25.69 -13.25 4.88
CA PRO A 127 -26.34 -14.54 4.93
C PRO A 127 -25.33 -15.68 5.12
N THR A 128 -25.57 -16.54 6.11
CA THR A 128 -24.68 -17.65 6.46
C THR A 128 -25.12 -19.01 5.91
N SER A 129 -26.37 -19.15 5.47
CA SER A 129 -26.98 -20.42 5.03
C SER A 129 -27.10 -20.58 3.52
N ILE A 130 -26.63 -19.60 2.73
CA ILE A 130 -26.69 -19.67 1.27
C ILE A 130 -25.47 -20.43 0.76
N GLY A 131 -25.70 -21.54 0.04
CA GLY A 131 -24.64 -22.43 -0.48
C GLY A 131 -23.78 -21.85 -1.62
N TYR A 132 -23.84 -20.54 -1.85
CA TYR A 132 -23.08 -19.82 -2.88
C TYR A 132 -22.01 -18.94 -2.23
N PRO A 133 -20.88 -18.66 -2.93
CA PRO A 133 -19.83 -17.81 -2.38
C PRO A 133 -20.28 -16.35 -2.26
N PHE A 134 -19.79 -15.68 -1.22
CA PHE A 134 -19.82 -14.23 -1.07
C PHE A 134 -18.60 -13.65 -1.78
N ALA A 135 -18.78 -12.67 -2.67
CA ALA A 135 -17.68 -12.09 -3.42
C ALA A 135 -17.27 -10.74 -2.84
N ASP A 136 -15.99 -10.61 -2.46
CA ASP A 136 -15.40 -9.34 -2.06
C ASP A 136 -14.67 -8.72 -3.24
N ILE A 137 -15.22 -7.64 -3.80
CA ILE A 137 -14.65 -6.94 -4.95
C ILE A 137 -13.71 -5.86 -4.42
N GLY A 138 -12.52 -5.73 -5.00
CA GLY A 138 -11.46 -4.87 -4.47
C GLY A 138 -10.88 -5.40 -3.16
N CYS A 139 -10.77 -6.73 -3.01
CA CYS A 139 -10.47 -7.36 -1.73
C CYS A 139 -9.05 -7.11 -1.19
N GLY A 140 -8.16 -6.48 -1.98
CA GLY A 140 -6.74 -6.37 -1.66
C GLY A 140 -6.12 -7.75 -1.41
N ALA A 141 -5.36 -7.87 -0.31
CA ALA A 141 -4.78 -9.13 0.12
C ALA A 141 -5.78 -10.09 0.80
N GLY A 142 -7.08 -9.78 0.77
CA GLY A 142 -8.17 -10.69 1.12
C GLY A 142 -8.51 -10.73 2.61
N GLU A 143 -8.25 -9.65 3.34
CA GLU A 143 -8.48 -9.56 4.78
C GLU A 143 -9.95 -9.80 5.15
N PHE A 144 -10.90 -9.19 4.41
CA PHE A 144 -12.33 -9.41 4.64
C PHE A 144 -12.75 -10.84 4.26
N VAL A 145 -12.24 -11.37 3.14
CA VAL A 145 -12.44 -12.79 2.75
C VAL A 145 -11.98 -13.74 3.85
N SER A 146 -10.81 -13.50 4.44
CA SER A 146 -10.29 -14.28 5.57
C SER A 146 -11.21 -14.19 6.79
N PHE A 147 -11.71 -12.99 7.09
CA PHE A 147 -12.67 -12.76 8.17
C PHE A 147 -13.99 -13.51 7.96
N LEU A 148 -14.56 -13.46 6.75
CA LEU A 148 -15.78 -14.18 6.40
C LEU A 148 -15.60 -15.70 6.54
N LYS A 149 -14.48 -16.24 6.04
CA LYS A 149 -14.15 -17.66 6.18
C LYS A 149 -14.04 -18.11 7.63
N LYS A 150 -13.42 -17.31 8.51
CA LYS A 150 -13.37 -17.59 9.96
C LYS A 150 -14.76 -17.64 10.59
N ASN A 151 -15.70 -16.89 10.05
CA ASN A 151 -17.11 -16.88 10.45
C ASN A 151 -17.98 -17.89 9.67
N LYS A 152 -17.35 -18.89 9.03
CA LYS A 152 -18.02 -19.97 8.28
C LYS A 152 -18.83 -19.50 7.07
N ILE A 153 -18.54 -18.33 6.53
CA ILE A 153 -19.12 -17.82 5.29
C ILE A 153 -18.18 -18.18 4.15
N ASN A 154 -18.68 -18.91 3.16
CA ASN A 154 -17.93 -19.22 1.95
C ASN A 154 -17.69 -17.92 1.17
N ALA A 155 -16.43 -17.53 0.97
CA ALA A 155 -16.09 -16.25 0.37
C ALA A 155 -14.91 -16.34 -0.61
N ILE A 156 -14.95 -15.50 -1.64
CA ILE A 156 -13.89 -15.31 -2.64
C ILE A 156 -13.55 -13.83 -2.76
N GLY A 157 -12.29 -13.53 -3.03
CA GLY A 157 -11.82 -12.17 -3.29
C GLY A 157 -11.56 -11.91 -4.77
N VAL A 158 -11.76 -10.69 -5.22
CA VAL A 158 -11.45 -10.22 -6.58
C VAL A 158 -10.67 -8.92 -6.47
N ASP A 159 -9.45 -8.90 -7.03
CA ASP A 159 -8.65 -7.68 -7.09
C ASP A 159 -7.88 -7.60 -8.41
N ARG A 160 -7.67 -6.38 -8.92
CA ARG A 160 -6.93 -6.15 -10.17
C ARG A 160 -5.42 -6.10 -9.95
N GLU A 161 -4.99 -5.71 -8.75
CA GLU A 161 -3.59 -5.53 -8.41
C GLU A 161 -2.91 -6.86 -8.13
N ILE A 162 -2.06 -7.28 -9.07
CA ILE A 162 -1.35 -8.57 -8.98
C ILE A 162 -0.50 -8.70 -7.71
N GLY A 163 0.00 -7.59 -7.17
CA GLY A 163 0.74 -7.56 -5.91
C GLY A 163 -0.11 -8.05 -4.75
N GLU A 164 -1.31 -7.52 -4.61
CA GLU A 164 -2.28 -7.87 -3.58
C GLU A 164 -2.81 -9.29 -3.74
N VAL A 165 -3.16 -9.69 -4.96
CA VAL A 165 -3.56 -11.07 -5.27
C VAL A 165 -2.48 -12.07 -4.85
N LYS A 166 -1.20 -11.80 -5.18
CA LYS A 166 -0.08 -12.66 -4.76
C LYS A 166 0.08 -12.71 -3.24
N ARG A 167 -0.20 -11.61 -2.53
CA ARG A 167 -0.17 -11.58 -1.05
C ARG A 167 -1.29 -12.43 -0.46
N GLY A 168 -2.52 -12.29 -0.98
CA GLY A 168 -3.67 -13.09 -0.54
C GLY A 168 -3.48 -14.59 -0.79
N LEU A 169 -3.03 -14.96 -2.00
CA LEU A 169 -2.73 -16.36 -2.34
C LEU A 169 -1.66 -16.97 -1.44
N LYS A 170 -0.60 -16.22 -1.09
CA LYS A 170 0.42 -16.67 -0.13
C LYS A 170 -0.12 -16.91 1.27
N LYS A 171 -1.20 -16.22 1.66
CA LYS A 171 -1.93 -16.42 2.93
C LYS A 171 -2.95 -17.56 2.84
N GLY A 172 -3.07 -18.25 1.70
CA GLY A 172 -4.07 -19.30 1.47
C GLY A 172 -5.49 -18.77 1.28
N ILE A 173 -5.64 -17.51 0.85
CA ILE A 173 -6.94 -16.88 0.60
C ILE A 173 -7.31 -17.08 -0.87
N ASP A 174 -8.58 -17.38 -1.14
CA ASP A 174 -9.08 -17.57 -2.51
C ASP A 174 -9.29 -16.20 -3.15
N VAL A 175 -8.28 -15.73 -3.88
CA VAL A 175 -8.29 -14.43 -4.57
C VAL A 175 -8.11 -14.63 -6.07
N ILE A 176 -8.96 -13.97 -6.85
CA ILE A 176 -8.95 -13.99 -8.31
C ILE A 176 -8.38 -12.66 -8.81
N GLN A 177 -7.37 -12.73 -9.68
CA GLN A 177 -6.90 -11.54 -10.38
C GLN A 177 -7.89 -11.14 -11.47
N SER A 178 -8.70 -10.12 -11.21
CA SER A 178 -9.61 -9.54 -12.19
C SER A 178 -10.01 -8.13 -11.79
N ASP A 179 -10.31 -7.33 -12.80
CA ASP A 179 -11.14 -6.14 -12.61
C ASP A 179 -12.56 -6.54 -12.13
N GLY A 180 -13.16 -5.76 -11.24
CA GLY A 180 -14.45 -6.06 -10.60
C GLY A 180 -15.62 -6.13 -11.59
N LEU A 181 -15.74 -5.14 -12.48
CA LEU A 181 -16.74 -5.16 -13.55
C LEU A 181 -16.54 -6.36 -14.47
N SER A 182 -15.29 -6.60 -14.88
CA SER A 182 -14.93 -7.73 -15.73
C SER A 182 -15.29 -9.08 -15.08
N PHE A 183 -15.08 -9.22 -13.78
CA PHE A 183 -15.46 -10.40 -13.01
C PHE A 183 -16.99 -10.58 -13.00
N LEU A 184 -17.75 -9.54 -12.67
CA LEU A 184 -19.22 -9.63 -12.58
C LEU A 184 -19.86 -9.90 -13.94
N ARG A 185 -19.37 -9.27 -15.02
CA ARG A 185 -19.85 -9.52 -16.39
C ARG A 185 -19.65 -10.98 -16.80
N LYS A 186 -18.49 -11.58 -16.46
CA LYS A 186 -18.12 -12.95 -16.84
C LYS A 186 -18.63 -14.03 -15.88
N SER A 187 -18.99 -13.65 -14.65
CA SER A 187 -19.47 -14.63 -13.68
C SER A 187 -20.83 -15.16 -14.12
N ASN A 188 -20.90 -16.46 -14.40
CA ASN A 188 -22.16 -17.16 -14.65
C ASN A 188 -22.66 -17.89 -13.39
N LYS A 189 -21.92 -17.78 -12.27
CA LYS A 189 -22.22 -18.48 -11.03
C LYS A 189 -22.99 -17.54 -10.09
N PRO A 190 -24.05 -18.03 -9.42
CA PRO A 190 -24.75 -17.24 -8.42
C PRO A 190 -23.85 -16.92 -7.21
N LEU A 191 -24.11 -15.79 -6.58
CA LEU A 191 -23.41 -15.30 -5.40
C LEU A 191 -24.40 -15.19 -4.22
N SER A 192 -23.92 -15.46 -3.01
CA SER A 192 -24.71 -15.22 -1.78
C SER A 192 -24.69 -13.76 -1.34
N GLY A 193 -23.72 -12.99 -1.84
CA GLY A 193 -23.64 -11.55 -1.65
C GLY A 193 -22.38 -10.99 -2.29
N VAL A 194 -22.31 -9.66 -2.33
CA VAL A 194 -21.17 -8.91 -2.87
C VAL A 194 -20.79 -7.81 -1.90
N SER A 195 -19.50 -7.66 -1.58
CA SER A 195 -18.96 -6.46 -0.91
C SER A 195 -18.18 -5.56 -1.86
N LEU A 196 -18.31 -4.27 -1.61
CA LEU A 196 -17.63 -3.15 -2.26
C LEU A 196 -17.10 -2.22 -1.15
N ILE A 197 -16.11 -2.71 -0.39
CA ILE A 197 -15.53 -1.97 0.75
C ILE A 197 -14.40 -1.09 0.24
N GLU A 198 -14.56 0.24 0.36
CA GLU A 198 -13.60 1.25 -0.13
C GLU A 198 -13.31 1.14 -1.64
N VAL A 199 -14.29 0.70 -2.43
CA VAL A 199 -14.13 0.51 -3.89
C VAL A 199 -14.73 1.62 -4.72
N ILE A 200 -15.94 2.06 -4.36
CA ILE A 200 -16.78 2.88 -5.24
C ILE A 200 -16.21 4.29 -5.42
N GLU A 201 -15.45 4.79 -4.45
CA GLU A 201 -14.71 6.06 -4.49
C GLU A 201 -13.60 6.10 -5.56
N HIS A 202 -13.13 4.94 -5.99
CA HIS A 202 -12.09 4.81 -7.01
C HIS A 202 -12.65 4.59 -8.42
N GLN A 203 -13.97 4.42 -8.55
CA GLN A 203 -14.61 4.17 -9.83
C GLN A 203 -15.06 5.47 -10.50
N PRO A 204 -14.94 5.57 -11.83
CA PRO A 204 -15.67 6.57 -12.59
C PRO A 204 -17.18 6.51 -12.28
N GLN A 205 -17.85 7.65 -12.24
CA GLN A 205 -19.26 7.72 -11.84
C GLN A 205 -20.17 6.81 -12.69
N GLN A 206 -19.89 6.67 -13.99
CA GLN A 206 -20.65 5.76 -14.85
C GLN A 206 -20.52 4.28 -14.46
N ASP A 207 -19.38 3.88 -13.89
CA ASP A 207 -19.06 2.50 -13.56
C ASP A 207 -19.72 2.06 -12.25
N ILE A 208 -20.05 3.00 -11.37
CA ILE A 208 -20.72 2.73 -10.08
C ILE A 208 -22.13 2.17 -10.30
N PHE A 209 -22.89 2.70 -11.25
CA PHE A 209 -24.22 2.15 -11.53
C PHE A 209 -24.13 0.75 -12.12
N GLU A 210 -23.18 0.54 -13.02
CA GLU A 210 -23.00 -0.75 -13.65
C GLU A 210 -22.54 -1.82 -12.66
N ILE A 211 -21.60 -1.50 -11.75
CA ILE A 211 -21.10 -2.49 -10.78
C ILE A 211 -22.19 -2.93 -9.82
N VAL A 212 -23.04 -2.00 -9.35
CA VAL A 212 -24.16 -2.31 -8.46
C VAL A 212 -25.23 -3.12 -9.21
N GLN A 213 -25.56 -2.75 -10.44
CA GLN A 213 -26.53 -3.50 -11.25
C GLN A 213 -26.05 -4.93 -11.52
N LEU A 214 -24.80 -5.10 -11.94
CA LEU A 214 -24.23 -6.42 -12.19
C LEU A 214 -24.11 -7.24 -10.90
N ALA A 215 -23.76 -6.62 -9.76
CA ALA A 215 -23.76 -7.31 -8.48
C ALA A 215 -25.16 -7.82 -8.14
N TYR A 216 -26.19 -6.97 -8.29
CA TYR A 216 -27.58 -7.33 -8.07
C TYR A 216 -28.00 -8.53 -8.94
N ASP A 217 -27.68 -8.50 -10.23
CA ASP A 217 -28.03 -9.57 -11.19
C ASP A 217 -27.33 -10.91 -10.90
N ARG A 218 -26.27 -10.93 -10.07
CA ARG A 218 -25.52 -12.14 -9.72
C ARG A 218 -25.90 -12.71 -8.36
N ILE A 219 -26.54 -11.91 -7.52
CA ILE A 219 -26.92 -12.30 -6.17
C ILE A 219 -28.21 -13.12 -6.20
N VAL A 220 -28.25 -14.21 -5.44
CA VAL A 220 -29.47 -15.01 -5.26
C VAL A 220 -30.47 -14.32 -4.34
N SER A 221 -31.73 -14.79 -4.37
CA SER A 221 -32.74 -14.35 -3.40
C SER A 221 -32.24 -14.52 -1.96
N GLY A 222 -32.40 -13.47 -1.15
CA GLY A 222 -31.92 -13.42 0.23
C GLY A 222 -30.43 -13.06 0.38
N GLY A 223 -29.71 -12.87 -0.73
CA GLY A 223 -28.37 -12.31 -0.70
C GLY A 223 -28.35 -10.79 -0.57
N ILE A 224 -27.16 -10.23 -0.33
CA ILE A 224 -26.99 -8.80 -0.06
C ILE A 224 -25.87 -8.17 -0.89
N ILE A 225 -26.01 -6.86 -1.15
CA ILE A 225 -24.90 -5.99 -1.56
C ILE A 225 -24.49 -5.17 -0.34
N LEU A 226 -23.22 -5.27 0.04
CA LEU A 226 -22.60 -4.43 1.06
C LEU A 226 -21.69 -3.44 0.37
N SER A 227 -21.92 -2.15 0.57
CA SER A 227 -21.03 -1.11 0.07
C SER A 227 -20.62 -0.20 1.21
N GLU A 228 -19.31 0.01 1.33
CA GLU A 228 -18.71 0.94 2.27
C GLU A 228 -17.85 1.91 1.48
N THR A 229 -17.90 3.19 1.85
CA THR A 229 -17.07 4.21 1.22
C THR A 229 -16.74 5.30 2.24
N ILE A 230 -15.67 6.02 1.96
CA ILE A 230 -15.26 7.18 2.75
C ILE A 230 -16.35 8.27 2.78
N ASN A 231 -16.62 8.81 3.97
CA ASN A 231 -17.55 9.93 4.11
C ASN A 231 -16.89 11.25 3.68
N ALA A 232 -16.99 11.59 2.40
CA ALA A 232 -16.42 12.80 1.81
C ALA A 232 -16.97 14.12 2.40
N ARG A 233 -18.05 14.08 3.18
CA ARG A 233 -18.63 15.25 3.86
C ARG A 233 -18.03 15.49 5.25
N HIS A 234 -17.15 14.60 5.72
CA HIS A 234 -16.49 14.79 7.00
C HIS A 234 -15.57 16.03 6.96
N PRO A 235 -15.61 16.94 7.96
CA PRO A 235 -14.87 18.20 7.92
C PRO A 235 -13.35 18.06 7.73
N TYR A 236 -12.79 16.91 8.10
CA TYR A 236 -11.36 16.61 7.98
C TYR A 236 -10.96 15.90 6.68
N PHE A 237 -11.92 15.58 5.80
CA PHE A 237 -11.65 14.84 4.56
C PHE A 237 -10.58 15.50 3.68
N ASN A 238 -10.64 16.84 3.53
CA ASN A 238 -9.70 17.59 2.70
C ASN A 238 -8.34 17.87 3.37
N GLN A 239 -8.10 17.42 4.61
CA GLN A 239 -6.86 17.68 5.35
C GLN A 239 -5.84 16.54 5.27
N GLY A 240 -6.14 15.46 4.52
CA GLY A 240 -5.23 14.31 4.38
C GLY A 240 -5.05 13.50 5.68
N LEU A 241 -5.97 13.66 6.63
CA LEU A 241 -6.01 12.99 7.93
C LEU A 241 -7.12 11.93 7.94
N LEU A 242 -6.99 10.92 7.09
CA LEU A 242 -7.70 9.64 7.17
C LEU A 242 -6.74 8.52 6.76
#